data_AF-A0A349JJR3-F1
#
_entry.id   AF-A0A349JJR3-F1
#
_cell.length_a   1.000
_cell.length_b   1.000
_cell.length_c   1.000
_cell.angle_alpha   90.00
_cell.angle_beta   90.00
_cell.angle_gamma   90.00
#
_symmetry.space_group_name_H-M   'P 1'
#
loop_
_entity.id
_entity.type
_entity.pdbx_description
1 polymer ?
#
loop_
_entity_poly.entity_id
_entity_poly.type
_entity_poly.pdbx_seq_one_letter_code
_entity_poly.pdbx_strand_id
1 'polypeptide(L)'
;ALAEVANWLNRWLESLGISIADKTKFGEVSRHLYFAVIVAVLSNRLAFLVDHLSALMATRVIDLHDTSLSLVYRPPHDYLPVLPSAPVGNILGFKYTPDRSSRGGKLEYFRYVGVGRDLLLNFPTIFAVDDWDGPHTVLISGTSYAPGAPAYHIRKRPTVLLEPASNNHQAGDAGIGESEFFFTPQQNGVGNDIALSGLPPAARKKAAKEMVEAVCKRPGKANSFLDRLFETLTDKGQQDQQRWGARKRLLLIANSYDESAQIESVLKPIYPVVNIDGIKVLRRDNAPADLSGIRRGKIRDLNKLPTEIVIAPLMALERGHNILNDKRIAAFGAAVFLSRPMPVPDDWQTTVQQLNNWALENCSNFALYEPIGRRGDTLTLANVHSEFYRYAVDKMLDLNCRAMSFKQLTDDERSVLCWTQLVSIWQIIGRLVRGGVPCIVHFLDVKFAPKSAAGELDSVVTSLLAGIIKELQDSVEGEGKPPCDSTLARSLYGAFLNALKETKELRYDI
;
A
#
# COMPACT_ATOMS: atom_id res chain seq x y z
N ALA A 1 25.14 -26.25 -24.32
CA ALA A 1 23.83 -25.85 -23.77
C ALA A 1 22.76 -25.71 -24.86
N LEU A 2 22.63 -24.59 -25.60
CA LEU A 2 21.58 -24.46 -26.64
C LEU A 2 21.69 -25.51 -27.76
N ALA A 3 22.90 -25.78 -28.26
CA ALA A 3 23.14 -26.82 -29.27
C ALA A 3 22.81 -28.23 -28.75
N GLU A 4 22.99 -28.47 -27.45
CA GLU A 4 22.70 -29.75 -26.81
C GLU A 4 21.20 -29.97 -26.67
N VAL A 5 20.45 -28.92 -26.29
CA VAL A 5 18.98 -28.92 -26.28
C VAL A 5 18.43 -29.10 -27.69
N ALA A 6 19.01 -28.44 -28.70
CA ALA A 6 18.61 -28.63 -30.09
C ALA A 6 18.83 -30.09 -30.54
N ASN A 7 19.97 -30.70 -30.20
CA ASN A 7 20.25 -32.10 -30.51
C ASN A 7 19.33 -33.08 -29.76
N TRP A 8 18.95 -32.76 -28.53
CA TRP A 8 17.97 -33.54 -27.76
C TRP A 8 16.57 -33.42 -28.38
N LEU A 9 16.12 -32.20 -28.70
CA LEU A 9 14.84 -31.94 -29.35
C LEU A 9 14.74 -32.66 -30.70
N ASN A 10 15.81 -32.62 -31.51
CA ASN A 10 15.83 -33.31 -32.79
C ASN A 10 15.65 -34.82 -32.63
N ARG A 11 16.41 -35.46 -31.72
CA ARG A 11 16.29 -36.90 -31.42
C ARG A 11 14.90 -37.26 -30.90
N TRP A 12 14.30 -36.42 -30.07
CA TRP A 12 12.97 -36.65 -29.54
C TRP A 12 11.89 -36.53 -30.61
N LEU A 13 11.95 -35.51 -31.47
CA LEU A 13 11.05 -35.35 -32.61
C LEU A 13 11.16 -36.51 -33.61
N GLU A 14 12.39 -36.96 -33.90
CA GLU A 14 12.66 -38.14 -34.72
C GLU A 14 12.01 -39.41 -34.13
N SER A 15 12.08 -39.60 -32.80
CA SER A 15 11.43 -40.74 -32.13
C SER A 15 9.90 -40.74 -32.21
N LEU A 16 9.29 -39.57 -32.42
CA LEU A 16 7.85 -39.39 -32.60
C LEU A 16 7.43 -39.35 -34.08
N GLY A 17 8.38 -39.45 -35.01
CA GLY A 17 8.13 -39.35 -36.45
C GLY A 17 7.72 -37.94 -36.92
N ILE A 18 8.01 -36.91 -36.14
CA ILE A 18 7.64 -35.52 -36.42
C ILE A 18 8.83 -34.80 -37.07
N SER A 19 8.62 -34.18 -38.24
CA SER A 19 9.65 -33.38 -38.92
C SER A 19 9.25 -31.91 -38.99
N ILE A 20 10.15 -31.02 -38.53
CA ILE A 20 9.98 -29.57 -38.65
C ILE A 20 10.78 -29.09 -39.86
N ALA A 21 10.10 -28.86 -40.98
CA ALA A 21 10.75 -28.46 -42.24
C ALA A 21 11.39 -27.05 -42.17
N ASP A 22 10.87 -26.16 -41.32
CA ASP A 22 11.38 -24.80 -41.16
C ASP A 22 12.49 -24.73 -40.09
N LYS A 23 13.73 -24.54 -40.56
CA LYS A 23 14.91 -24.36 -39.70
C LYS A 23 14.81 -23.16 -38.76
N THR A 24 14.06 -22.13 -39.14
CA THR A 24 13.86 -20.92 -38.33
C THR A 24 12.98 -21.24 -37.13
N LYS A 25 11.83 -21.89 -37.39
CA LYS A 25 10.91 -22.37 -36.35
C LYS A 25 11.58 -23.38 -35.42
N PHE A 26 12.41 -24.29 -35.95
CA PHE A 26 13.18 -25.22 -35.13
C PHE A 26 14.16 -24.49 -34.19
N GLY A 27 14.85 -23.46 -34.71
CA GLY A 27 15.75 -22.62 -33.91
C GLY A 27 15.02 -21.85 -32.80
N GLU A 28 13.81 -21.35 -33.09
CA GLU A 28 12.96 -20.67 -32.11
C GLU A 28 12.48 -21.61 -31.01
N VAL A 29 11.93 -22.77 -31.36
CA VAL A 29 11.50 -23.80 -30.39
C VAL A 29 12.67 -24.27 -29.53
N SER A 30 13.85 -24.48 -30.13
CA SER A 30 15.06 -24.85 -29.39
C SER A 30 15.45 -23.80 -28.35
N ARG A 31 15.31 -22.51 -28.68
CA ARG A 31 15.57 -21.41 -27.74
C ARG A 31 14.52 -21.35 -26.63
N HIS A 32 13.24 -21.50 -26.96
CA HIS A 32 12.16 -21.54 -25.97
C HIS A 32 12.31 -22.71 -25.01
N LEU A 33 12.66 -23.89 -25.53
CA LEU A 33 12.91 -25.08 -24.72
C LEU A 33 14.15 -24.90 -23.83
N TYR A 34 15.25 -24.36 -24.37
CA TYR A 34 16.44 -24.07 -23.57
C TYR A 34 16.14 -23.09 -22.44
N PHE A 35 15.38 -22.02 -22.73
CA PHE A 35 14.91 -21.10 -21.72
C PHE A 35 14.01 -21.79 -20.67
N ALA A 36 13.07 -22.63 -21.09
CA ALA A 36 12.21 -23.40 -20.18
C ALA A 36 13.01 -24.32 -19.25
N VAL A 37 14.06 -24.99 -19.76
CA VAL A 37 14.97 -25.81 -18.95
C VAL A 37 15.72 -24.95 -17.92
N ILE A 38 16.26 -23.80 -18.34
CA ILE A 38 16.93 -22.86 -17.40
C ILE A 38 15.94 -22.41 -16.31
N VAL A 39 14.73 -22.01 -16.69
CA VAL A 39 13.71 -21.57 -15.74
C VAL A 39 13.29 -22.70 -14.80
N ALA A 40 13.22 -23.95 -15.27
CA ALA A 40 12.91 -25.11 -14.44
C ALA A 40 14.03 -25.40 -13.43
N VAL A 41 15.30 -25.36 -13.86
CA VAL A 41 16.45 -25.51 -12.95
C VAL A 41 16.48 -24.36 -11.94
N LEU A 42 16.30 -23.12 -12.41
CA LEU A 42 16.21 -21.95 -11.56
C LEU A 42 15.08 -22.09 -10.54
N SER A 43 13.89 -22.51 -10.97
CA SER A 43 12.72 -22.76 -10.12
C SER A 43 13.03 -23.77 -9.03
N ASN A 44 13.64 -24.91 -9.39
CA ASN A 44 14.01 -25.95 -8.44
C ASN A 44 15.03 -25.45 -7.40
N ARG A 45 16.09 -24.78 -7.85
CA ARG A 45 17.11 -24.24 -6.96
C ARG A 45 16.59 -23.09 -6.11
N LEU A 46 15.73 -22.24 -6.68
CA LEU A 46 15.11 -21.16 -5.94
C LEU A 46 14.12 -21.67 -4.91
N ALA A 47 13.31 -22.70 -5.23
CA ALA A 47 12.44 -23.34 -4.25
C ALA A 47 13.24 -23.85 -3.04
N PHE A 48 14.36 -24.55 -3.30
CA PHE A 48 15.28 -24.96 -2.25
C PHE A 48 15.81 -23.76 -1.44
N LEU A 49 16.27 -22.70 -2.11
CA LEU A 49 16.75 -21.49 -1.41
C LEU A 49 15.66 -20.83 -0.58
N VAL A 50 14.43 -20.76 -1.08
CA VAL A 50 13.27 -20.17 -0.39
C VAL A 50 12.87 -21.00 0.82
N ASP A 51 12.83 -22.33 0.70
CA ASP A 51 12.52 -23.24 1.81
C ASP A 51 13.56 -23.13 2.94
N HIS A 52 14.81 -22.79 2.61
CA HIS A 52 15.90 -22.58 3.59
C HIS A 52 16.19 -21.10 3.86
N LEU A 53 15.42 -20.17 3.29
CA LEU A 53 15.72 -18.74 3.37
C LEU A 53 15.62 -18.23 4.80
N SER A 54 14.66 -18.73 5.57
CA SER A 54 14.51 -18.41 6.99
C SER A 54 15.76 -18.78 7.79
N ALA A 55 16.34 -19.95 7.54
CA ALA A 55 17.60 -20.38 8.16
C ALA A 55 18.80 -19.54 7.70
N LEU A 56 18.89 -19.23 6.40
CA LEU A 56 19.94 -18.38 5.83
C LEU A 56 19.90 -16.94 6.37
N MET A 57 18.70 -16.38 6.55
CA MET A 57 18.51 -15.06 7.18
C MET A 57 18.80 -15.10 8.68
N ALA A 58 18.37 -16.16 9.38
CA ALA A 58 18.67 -16.32 10.82
C ALA A 58 20.18 -16.40 11.09
N THR A 59 20.92 -17.07 10.20
CA THR A 59 22.38 -17.17 10.23
C THR A 59 23.11 -15.96 9.60
N ARG A 60 22.37 -14.97 9.09
CA ARG A 60 22.89 -13.74 8.44
C ARG A 60 23.81 -13.99 7.24
N VAL A 61 23.67 -15.13 6.56
CA VAL A 61 24.48 -15.47 5.37
C VAL A 61 24.05 -14.66 4.14
N ILE A 62 22.75 -14.37 4.04
CA ILE A 62 22.18 -13.54 2.97
C ILE A 62 21.40 -12.40 3.62
N ASP A 63 21.65 -11.18 3.17
CA ASP A 63 20.96 -9.98 3.62
C ASP A 63 20.01 -9.47 2.52
N LEU A 64 18.72 -9.75 2.68
CA LEU A 64 17.64 -9.26 1.81
C LEU A 64 16.85 -8.13 2.46
N HIS A 65 17.50 -7.29 3.29
CA HIS A 65 16.77 -6.31 4.10
C HIS A 65 15.85 -5.40 3.30
N ASP A 66 16.17 -5.07 2.05
CA ASP A 66 15.38 -4.17 1.20
C ASP A 66 14.29 -4.82 0.33
N THR A 67 14.13 -6.15 0.36
CA THR A 67 13.16 -6.86 -0.50
C THR A 67 11.88 -7.23 0.25
N SER A 68 10.71 -7.04 -0.38
CA SER A 68 9.44 -7.58 0.16
C SER A 68 9.43 -9.10 -0.05
N LEU A 69 9.33 -9.85 1.03
CA LEU A 69 9.32 -11.32 1.01
C LEU A 69 7.91 -11.91 1.11
N SER A 70 6.87 -11.07 1.12
CA SER A 70 5.46 -11.48 1.29
C SER A 70 4.99 -12.54 0.30
N LEU A 71 5.49 -12.48 -0.94
CA LEU A 71 5.17 -13.43 -2.02
C LEU A 71 6.18 -14.57 -2.14
N VAL A 72 7.23 -14.56 -1.31
CA VAL A 72 8.29 -15.56 -1.28
C VAL A 72 8.05 -16.54 -0.13
N TYR A 73 7.53 -16.05 1.01
CA TYR A 73 7.26 -16.90 2.17
C TYR A 73 6.17 -17.93 1.92
N ARG A 74 6.44 -19.16 2.36
CA ARG A 74 5.43 -20.19 2.49
C ARG A 74 4.57 -19.92 3.73
N PRO A 75 3.24 -20.04 3.65
CA PRO A 75 2.42 -20.12 4.86
C PRO A 75 2.95 -21.24 5.77
N PRO A 76 2.84 -21.10 7.11
CA PRO A 76 3.25 -22.18 8.01
C PRO A 76 2.54 -23.49 7.61
N HIS A 77 3.29 -24.59 7.61
CA HIS A 77 2.82 -25.88 7.10
C HIS A 77 1.52 -26.33 7.77
N ASP A 78 1.37 -26.05 9.05
CA ASP A 78 0.20 -26.42 9.86
C ASP A 78 -1.11 -25.78 9.37
N TYR A 79 -1.03 -24.63 8.68
CA TYR A 79 -2.20 -23.94 8.13
C TYR A 79 -2.50 -24.30 6.67
N LEU A 80 -1.60 -24.98 5.96
CA LEU A 80 -1.83 -25.32 4.55
C LEU A 80 -3.07 -26.20 4.32
N PRO A 81 -3.40 -27.20 5.17
CA PRO A 81 -4.58 -28.04 4.97
C PRO A 81 -5.92 -27.31 5.11
N VAL A 82 -5.96 -26.23 5.89
CA VAL A 82 -7.18 -25.48 6.23
C VAL A 82 -7.35 -24.21 5.38
N LEU A 83 -6.32 -23.85 4.60
CA LEU A 83 -6.36 -22.68 3.74
C LEU A 83 -7.10 -23.01 2.44
N PRO A 84 -8.13 -22.24 2.06
CA PRO A 84 -8.73 -22.39 0.74
C PRO A 84 -7.68 -22.19 -0.34
N SER A 85 -7.69 -23.09 -1.33
CA SER A 85 -6.81 -23.01 -2.49
C SER A 85 -6.98 -21.69 -3.22
N ALA A 86 -5.93 -21.25 -3.92
CA ALA A 86 -6.02 -20.05 -4.74
C ALA A 86 -7.12 -20.22 -5.81
N PRO A 87 -7.92 -19.17 -6.10
CA PRO A 87 -9.07 -19.24 -7.00
C PRO A 87 -8.68 -19.52 -8.46
N VAL A 88 -7.40 -19.27 -8.79
CA VAL A 88 -6.78 -19.56 -10.10
C VAL A 88 -5.82 -20.75 -10.03
N GLY A 89 -5.99 -21.61 -9.02
CA GLY A 89 -5.05 -22.68 -8.72
C GLY A 89 -3.74 -22.17 -8.12
N ASN A 90 -2.93 -23.09 -7.61
CA ASN A 90 -1.65 -22.75 -6.99
C ASN A 90 -0.67 -22.26 -8.06
N ILE A 91 -0.34 -20.97 -8.02
CA ILE A 91 0.63 -20.38 -8.95
C ILE A 91 1.99 -20.33 -8.27
N LEU A 92 2.94 -21.05 -8.86
CA LEU A 92 4.36 -20.92 -8.61
C LEU A 92 4.98 -20.38 -9.89
N GLY A 93 5.49 -19.16 -9.88
CA GLY A 93 5.87 -18.53 -11.13
C GLY A 93 6.97 -17.50 -11.01
N PHE A 94 7.47 -17.13 -12.19
CA PHE A 94 8.31 -15.98 -12.37
C PHE A 94 7.54 -14.96 -13.22
N LYS A 95 7.51 -13.71 -12.78
CA LYS A 95 7.07 -12.57 -13.55
C LYS A 95 8.30 -11.88 -14.14
N TYR A 96 8.34 -11.74 -15.46
CA TYR A 96 9.36 -10.94 -16.12
C TYR A 96 8.78 -9.56 -16.45
N THR A 97 9.36 -8.53 -15.84
CA THR A 97 9.03 -7.13 -16.11
C THR A 97 10.17 -6.53 -16.93
N PRO A 98 9.96 -6.22 -18.22
CA PRO A 98 11.01 -5.65 -19.06
C PRO A 98 11.41 -4.27 -18.52
N ASP A 99 12.72 -4.01 -18.47
CA ASP A 99 13.22 -2.69 -18.13
C ASP A 99 13.15 -1.81 -19.39
N ARG A 100 12.49 -0.66 -19.28
CA ARG A 100 12.35 0.29 -20.40
C ARG A 100 13.70 0.89 -20.84
N SER A 101 14.73 0.81 -20.00
CA SER A 101 16.02 1.46 -20.23
C SER A 101 17.18 0.52 -20.59
N SER A 102 17.00 -0.80 -20.46
CA SER A 102 18.05 -1.79 -20.74
C SER A 102 17.54 -2.91 -21.63
N ARG A 103 18.45 -3.69 -22.25
CA ARG A 103 18.10 -4.90 -23.04
C ARG A 103 17.61 -6.07 -22.16
N GLY A 104 17.43 -5.86 -20.86
CA GLY A 104 17.03 -6.86 -19.88
C GLY A 104 15.74 -6.49 -19.15
N GLY A 105 15.52 -7.13 -18.00
CA GLY A 105 14.33 -6.90 -17.19
C GLY A 105 14.46 -7.56 -15.82
N LYS A 106 13.50 -7.24 -14.95
CA LYS A 106 13.41 -7.80 -13.60
C LYS A 106 12.65 -9.12 -13.66
N LEU A 107 13.25 -10.20 -13.15
CA LEU A 107 12.57 -11.48 -12.96
C LEU A 107 12.18 -11.62 -11.48
N GLU A 108 10.88 -11.61 -11.20
CA GLU A 108 10.33 -11.69 -9.84
C GLU A 108 9.71 -13.06 -9.61
N TYR A 109 10.16 -13.74 -8.57
CA TYR A 109 9.53 -14.98 -8.12
C TYR A 109 8.35 -14.67 -7.22
N PHE A 110 7.25 -15.39 -7.42
CA PHE A 110 6.10 -15.30 -6.53
C PHE A 110 5.43 -16.66 -6.37
N ARG A 111 4.78 -16.82 -5.21
CA ARG A 111 3.97 -17.97 -4.87
C ARG A 111 2.60 -17.51 -4.40
N TYR A 112 1.55 -18.03 -5.02
CA TYR A 112 0.17 -17.83 -4.62
C TYR A 112 -0.49 -19.17 -4.31
N VAL A 113 -0.64 -19.48 -3.02
CA VAL A 113 -1.11 -20.79 -2.54
C VAL A 113 -2.59 -20.75 -2.16
N GLY A 114 -3.10 -19.62 -1.70
CA GLY A 114 -4.45 -19.61 -1.15
C GLY A 114 -4.92 -18.27 -0.64
N VAL A 115 -6.16 -18.29 -0.16
CA VAL A 115 -6.87 -17.11 0.34
C VAL A 115 -6.64 -16.98 1.85
N GLY A 116 -5.47 -16.46 2.24
CA GLY A 116 -5.08 -16.37 3.66
C GLY A 116 -6.04 -15.57 4.55
N ARG A 117 -6.83 -14.66 3.98
CA ARG A 117 -7.83 -13.88 4.73
C ARG A 117 -9.03 -14.71 5.16
N ASP A 118 -9.32 -15.82 4.48
CA ASP A 118 -10.37 -16.74 4.88
C ASP A 118 -10.12 -17.32 6.28
N LEU A 119 -8.85 -17.68 6.56
CA LEU A 119 -8.41 -18.18 7.87
C LEU A 119 -8.73 -17.22 9.01
N LEU A 120 -8.60 -15.91 8.79
CA LEU A 120 -8.93 -14.90 9.83
C LEU A 120 -10.44 -14.82 10.12
N LEU A 121 -11.27 -15.10 9.11
CA LEU A 121 -12.73 -15.04 9.23
C LEU A 121 -13.31 -16.33 9.82
N ASN A 122 -12.67 -17.46 9.52
CA ASN A 122 -13.12 -18.81 9.85
C ASN A 122 -12.26 -19.49 10.94
N PHE A 123 -11.39 -18.74 11.62
CA PHE A 123 -10.59 -19.26 12.73
C PHE A 123 -11.42 -19.97 13.80
N PRO A 124 -12.59 -19.46 14.23
CA PRO A 124 -13.45 -20.17 15.18
C PRO A 124 -14.06 -21.48 14.67
N THR A 125 -14.06 -21.70 13.35
CA THR A 125 -14.71 -22.84 12.70
C THR A 125 -13.71 -23.70 11.93
N ILE A 126 -12.41 -23.52 12.20
CA ILE A 126 -11.31 -24.17 11.47
C ILE A 126 -11.33 -25.70 11.59
N PHE A 127 -11.89 -26.24 12.67
CA PHE A 127 -12.01 -27.68 12.94
C PHE A 127 -13.46 -28.20 12.84
N ALA A 128 -14.34 -27.44 12.17
CA ALA A 128 -15.75 -27.82 12.05
C ALA A 128 -15.98 -29.15 11.33
N VAL A 129 -15.04 -29.58 10.47
CA VAL A 129 -15.10 -30.90 9.78
C VAL A 129 -14.94 -32.05 10.76
N ASP A 130 -14.16 -31.85 11.83
CA ASP A 130 -13.91 -32.83 12.87
C ASP A 130 -14.92 -32.73 14.04
N ASP A 131 -15.96 -31.90 13.90
CA ASP A 131 -16.94 -31.56 14.94
C ASP A 131 -16.30 -30.96 16.20
N TRP A 132 -15.19 -30.23 16.02
CA TRP A 132 -14.47 -29.56 17.11
C TRP A 132 -14.65 -28.04 17.04
N ASP A 133 -14.80 -27.44 18.22
CA ASP A 133 -14.79 -25.99 18.36
C ASP A 133 -13.39 -25.43 18.03
N GLY A 134 -13.35 -24.42 17.17
CA GLY A 134 -12.13 -23.67 16.90
C GLY A 134 -11.86 -22.62 17.98
N PRO A 135 -10.72 -21.91 17.89
CA PRO A 135 -10.36 -20.89 18.86
C PRO A 135 -11.37 -19.73 18.94
N HIS A 136 -11.75 -19.36 20.17
CA HIS A 136 -12.54 -18.16 20.42
C HIS A 136 -11.83 -16.92 19.88
N THR A 137 -12.46 -16.22 18.93
CA THR A 137 -11.82 -15.13 18.18
C THR A 137 -12.59 -13.83 18.35
N VAL A 138 -11.89 -12.77 18.76
CA VAL A 138 -12.39 -11.39 18.74
C VAL A 138 -11.58 -10.60 17.74
N LEU A 139 -12.25 -10.06 16.71
CA LEU A 139 -11.63 -9.20 15.71
C LEU A 139 -11.91 -7.74 16.08
N ILE A 140 -10.86 -6.99 16.39
CA ILE A 140 -10.94 -5.55 16.67
C ILE A 140 -10.20 -4.81 15.57
N SER A 141 -10.81 -3.74 15.07
CA SER A 141 -10.22 -2.93 14.03
C SER A 141 -10.65 -1.47 14.15
N GLY A 142 -9.72 -0.55 13.91
CA GLY A 142 -10.03 0.87 13.73
C GLY A 142 -10.17 1.33 12.27
N THR A 143 -9.80 0.52 11.27
CA THR A 143 -9.75 0.95 9.86
C THR A 143 -10.12 -0.13 8.82
N SER A 144 -10.56 -1.32 9.25
CA SER A 144 -10.90 -2.46 8.39
C SER A 144 -12.36 -2.51 7.92
N TYR A 145 -13.21 -1.55 8.31
CA TYR A 145 -14.51 -1.35 7.65
C TYR A 145 -14.37 -0.32 6.52
N ALA A 146 -13.70 -0.73 5.44
CA ALA A 146 -13.44 0.10 4.27
C ALA A 146 -13.92 -0.65 3.02
N PRO A 147 -15.24 -0.70 2.73
CA PRO A 147 -15.83 -1.63 1.76
C PRO A 147 -15.17 -1.60 0.38
N GLY A 148 -14.72 -0.43 -0.09
CA GLY A 148 -13.99 -0.31 -1.36
C GLY A 148 -12.49 -0.60 -1.29
N ALA A 149 -11.92 -1.05 -0.17
CA ALA A 149 -10.50 -1.38 -0.05
C ALA A 149 -10.28 -2.91 0.06
N PRO A 150 -10.08 -3.63 -1.06
CA PRO A 150 -9.84 -5.08 -1.05
C PRO A 150 -8.71 -5.53 -0.14
N ALA A 151 -7.67 -4.72 0.08
CA ALA A 151 -6.55 -5.06 0.94
C ALA A 151 -6.88 -4.98 2.44
N TYR A 152 -7.82 -4.11 2.84
CA TYR A 152 -8.06 -3.76 4.24
C TYR A 152 -9.44 -4.18 4.75
N HIS A 153 -10.43 -4.30 3.85
CA HIS A 153 -11.79 -4.62 4.21
C HIS A 153 -11.94 -6.04 4.76
N ILE A 154 -12.61 -6.14 5.89
CA ILE A 154 -13.11 -7.39 6.44
C ILE A 154 -14.60 -7.44 6.12
N ARG A 155 -15.03 -8.43 5.33
CA ARG A 155 -16.42 -8.57 4.86
C ARG A 155 -17.41 -8.90 5.97
N LYS A 156 -16.93 -9.49 7.08
CA LYS A 156 -17.77 -9.78 8.25
C LYS A 156 -18.20 -8.46 8.89
N ARG A 157 -19.51 -8.21 8.93
CA ARG A 157 -20.07 -6.99 9.49
C ARG A 157 -19.69 -6.85 10.96
N PRO A 158 -19.26 -5.66 11.43
CA PRO A 158 -19.03 -5.44 12.84
C PRO A 158 -20.31 -5.68 13.65
N THR A 159 -20.18 -6.44 14.74
CA THR A 159 -21.29 -6.73 15.66
C THR A 159 -21.36 -5.75 16.81
N VAL A 160 -20.24 -5.08 17.11
CA VAL A 160 -20.10 -4.12 18.20
C VAL A 160 -19.34 -2.91 17.68
N LEU A 161 -19.89 -1.72 17.92
CA LEU A 161 -19.19 -0.45 17.74
C LEU A 161 -18.68 0.01 19.11
N LEU A 162 -17.37 0.22 19.23
CA LEU A 162 -16.78 0.78 20.43
C LEU A 162 -16.79 2.31 20.33
N GLU A 163 -17.63 2.93 21.14
CA GLU A 163 -17.70 4.38 21.24
C GLU A 163 -16.84 4.90 22.39
N PRO A 164 -16.30 6.12 22.29
CA PRO A 164 -15.75 6.82 23.44
C PRO A 164 -16.71 6.83 24.62
N ALA A 165 -16.19 6.64 25.83
CA ALA A 165 -16.99 6.86 27.03
C ALA A 165 -17.50 8.31 27.06
N SER A 166 -18.74 8.52 27.52
CA SER A 166 -19.40 9.84 27.57
C SER A 166 -18.68 10.88 28.44
N ASN A 167 -17.81 10.43 29.36
CA ASN A 167 -16.95 11.30 30.16
C ASN A 167 -15.57 11.57 29.53
N ASN A 168 -15.25 10.94 28.38
CA ASN A 168 -13.99 11.06 27.68
C ASN A 168 -14.13 11.91 26.41
N HIS A 169 -14.30 13.23 26.61
CA HIS A 169 -14.36 14.24 25.55
C HIS A 169 -13.02 14.39 24.78
N GLN A 170 -11.98 13.63 25.14
CA GLN A 170 -10.65 13.63 24.52
C GLN A 170 -10.45 12.46 23.54
N ALA A 171 -11.50 11.72 23.18
CA ALA A 171 -11.36 10.57 22.30
C ALA A 171 -11.63 10.92 20.83
N GLY A 172 -10.68 10.51 19.97
CA GLY A 172 -10.84 10.27 18.53
C GLY A 172 -11.24 11.47 17.68
N ASP A 173 -12.54 11.75 17.65
CA ASP A 173 -13.18 12.66 16.70
C ASP A 173 -12.85 14.13 16.96
N ALA A 174 -12.72 14.52 18.23
CA ALA A 174 -12.39 15.90 18.59
C ALA A 174 -11.02 16.35 18.05
N GLY A 175 -10.02 15.45 18.08
CA GLY A 175 -8.69 15.75 17.55
C GLY A 175 -8.71 15.94 16.04
N ILE A 176 -9.35 15.02 15.31
CA ILE A 176 -9.38 15.10 13.85
C ILE A 176 -10.28 16.23 13.34
N GLY A 177 -11.42 16.47 13.99
CA GLY A 177 -12.34 17.56 13.60
C GLY A 177 -11.73 18.95 13.73
N GLU A 178 -10.72 19.13 14.60
CA GLU A 178 -9.98 20.38 14.76
C GLU A 178 -8.64 20.39 14.00
N SER A 179 -8.33 19.33 13.24
CA SER A 179 -7.08 19.24 12.49
C SER A 179 -7.16 20.06 11.20
N GLU A 180 -6.02 20.62 10.78
CA GLU A 180 -5.98 21.50 9.61
C GLU A 180 -5.30 20.80 8.42
N PHE A 181 -6.00 20.79 7.29
CA PHE A 181 -5.55 20.16 6.06
C PHE A 181 -5.26 21.21 5.00
N PHE A 182 -4.17 21.02 4.26
CA PHE A 182 -3.69 21.97 3.26
C PHE A 182 -3.24 21.22 2.00
N PHE A 183 -3.73 21.66 0.84
CA PHE A 183 -3.11 21.32 -0.44
C PHE A 183 -2.16 22.44 -0.85
N THR A 184 -0.86 22.22 -0.65
CA THR A 184 0.17 23.25 -0.89
C THR A 184 1.20 22.75 -1.88
N PRO A 185 0.88 22.68 -3.18
CA PRO A 185 1.82 22.23 -4.20
C PRO A 185 3.08 23.10 -4.17
N GLN A 186 4.24 22.47 -4.33
CA GLN A 186 5.52 23.18 -4.39
C GLN A 186 5.97 23.37 -5.83
N GLN A 187 6.70 24.45 -6.08
CA GLN A 187 7.24 24.80 -7.39
C GLN A 187 8.75 24.67 -7.41
N ASN A 188 9.29 24.24 -8.56
CA ASN A 188 10.73 24.18 -8.77
C ASN A 188 11.31 25.59 -9.02
N GLY A 189 12.64 25.69 -9.18
CA GLY A 189 13.32 26.97 -9.43
C GLY A 189 12.90 27.69 -10.72
N VAL A 190 12.17 27.02 -11.62
CA VAL A 190 11.64 27.59 -12.87
C VAL A 190 10.19 28.08 -12.71
N GLY A 191 9.54 27.78 -11.57
CA GLY A 191 8.14 28.15 -11.29
C GLY A 191 7.12 27.10 -11.70
N ASN A 192 7.54 25.90 -12.11
CA ASN A 192 6.62 24.81 -12.46
C ASN A 192 6.29 23.97 -11.22
N ASP A 193 5.02 23.55 -11.09
CA ASP A 193 4.59 22.68 -10.00
C ASP A 193 5.29 21.30 -10.07
N ILE A 194 5.72 20.82 -8.91
CA ILE A 194 6.52 19.61 -8.78
C ILE A 194 5.60 18.39 -8.65
N ALA A 195 5.79 17.43 -9.55
CA ALA A 195 5.18 16.10 -9.47
C ALA A 195 6.22 15.05 -9.10
N LEU A 196 6.09 14.38 -7.95
CA LEU A 196 6.87 13.18 -7.65
C LEU A 196 6.18 11.93 -8.20
N SER A 197 4.85 11.87 -8.03
CA SER A 197 4.05 10.70 -8.38
C SER A 197 3.91 10.50 -9.88
N GLY A 198 4.04 9.26 -10.33
CA GLY A 198 3.91 8.89 -11.74
C GLY A 198 5.15 9.13 -12.59
N LEU A 199 6.27 9.58 -12.00
CA LEU A 199 7.55 9.69 -12.70
C LEU A 199 8.36 8.37 -12.66
N PRO A 200 9.14 8.07 -13.72
CA PRO A 200 10.07 6.94 -13.71
C PRO A 200 11.23 7.17 -12.70
N PRO A 201 11.93 6.11 -12.24
CA PRO A 201 12.87 6.19 -11.12
C PRO A 201 13.93 7.31 -11.23
N ALA A 202 14.55 7.48 -12.40
CA ALA A 202 15.58 8.50 -12.61
C ALA A 202 15.02 9.93 -12.52
N ALA A 203 13.88 10.19 -13.18
CA ALA A 203 13.20 11.48 -13.12
C ALA A 203 12.62 11.75 -11.71
N ARG A 204 12.13 10.71 -11.05
CA ARG A 204 11.61 10.78 -9.68
C ARG A 204 12.67 11.19 -8.67
N LYS A 205 13.90 10.66 -8.79
CA LYS A 205 15.03 11.09 -7.94
C LYS A 205 15.34 12.58 -8.11
N LYS A 206 15.27 13.10 -9.34
CA LYS A 206 15.43 14.53 -9.61
C LYS A 206 14.28 15.35 -9.01
N ALA A 207 13.04 14.94 -9.21
CA ALA A 207 11.87 15.61 -8.66
C ALA A 207 11.85 15.62 -7.12
N ALA A 208 12.30 14.54 -6.47
CA ALA A 208 12.44 14.48 -5.02
C ALA A 208 13.47 15.50 -4.52
N LYS A 209 14.60 15.66 -5.24
CA LYS A 209 15.58 16.71 -4.94
C LYS A 209 14.97 18.11 -5.08
N GLU A 210 14.27 18.38 -6.19
CA GLU A 210 13.61 19.67 -6.44
C GLU A 210 12.54 19.98 -5.36
N MET A 211 11.80 18.97 -4.90
CA MET A 211 10.81 19.11 -3.83
C MET A 211 11.46 19.48 -2.50
N VAL A 212 12.56 18.81 -2.13
CA VAL A 212 13.32 19.15 -0.91
C VAL A 212 13.89 20.56 -0.99
N GLU A 213 14.43 20.95 -2.14
CA GLU A 213 14.92 22.31 -2.36
C GLU A 213 13.78 23.34 -2.22
N ALA A 214 12.60 23.08 -2.79
CA ALA A 214 11.45 23.97 -2.72
C ALA A 214 10.90 24.14 -1.29
N VAL A 215 10.88 23.07 -0.48
CA VAL A 215 10.42 23.18 0.91
C VAL A 215 11.43 23.88 1.83
N CYS A 216 12.72 23.85 1.47
CA CYS A 216 13.81 24.44 2.26
C CYS A 216 14.21 25.85 1.80
N LYS A 217 13.93 26.22 0.55
CA LYS A 217 14.36 27.49 -0.03
C LYS A 217 13.20 28.12 -0.80
N ARG A 218 12.92 29.38 -0.50
CA ARG A 218 12.00 30.19 -1.30
C ARG A 218 12.72 31.44 -1.78
N PRO A 219 12.98 31.59 -3.10
CA PRO A 219 13.65 32.78 -3.63
C PRO A 219 12.89 34.04 -3.20
N GLY A 220 13.58 34.98 -2.54
CA GLY A 220 13.02 36.29 -2.16
C GLY A 220 12.17 36.32 -0.88
N LYS A 221 12.10 35.24 -0.08
CA LYS A 221 11.48 35.28 1.26
C LYS A 221 12.47 34.82 2.34
N ALA A 222 12.35 35.41 3.53
CA ALA A 222 13.22 35.09 4.66
C ALA A 222 13.02 33.64 5.18
N ASN A 223 11.76 33.15 5.22
CA ASN A 223 11.42 31.86 5.82
C ASN A 223 11.00 30.83 4.77
N SER A 224 11.52 29.61 4.89
CA SER A 224 11.16 28.47 4.04
C SER A 224 9.75 27.93 4.34
N PHE A 225 9.32 26.87 3.65
CA PHE A 225 8.07 26.19 4.00
C PHE A 225 8.19 25.50 5.37
N LEU A 226 9.31 24.81 5.61
CA LEU A 226 9.54 24.12 6.88
C LEU A 226 9.64 25.09 8.06
N ASP A 227 10.29 26.25 7.88
CA ASP A 227 10.42 27.25 8.94
C ASP A 227 9.05 27.78 9.37
N ARG A 228 8.21 28.15 8.40
CA ARG A 228 6.84 28.63 8.68
C ARG A 228 5.99 27.55 9.35
N LEU A 229 6.18 26.29 8.99
CA LEU A 229 5.46 25.19 9.65
C LEU A 229 5.92 25.01 11.10
N PHE A 230 7.22 25.11 11.37
CA PHE A 230 7.75 25.10 12.73
C PHE A 230 7.34 26.31 13.56
N GLU A 231 7.28 27.50 12.96
CA GLU A 231 6.73 28.72 13.57
C GLU A 231 5.27 28.49 13.95
N THR A 232 4.45 28.00 13.00
CA THR A 232 3.03 27.66 13.25
C THR A 232 2.86 26.69 14.42
N LEU A 233 3.69 25.62 14.48
CA LEU A 233 3.66 24.67 15.59
C LEU A 233 4.12 25.30 16.92
N THR A 234 5.06 26.24 16.87
CA THR A 234 5.53 26.97 18.05
C THR A 234 4.44 27.88 18.59
N ASP A 235 3.78 28.65 17.72
CA ASP A 235 2.68 29.55 18.07
C ASP A 235 1.51 28.78 18.67
N LYS A 236 1.12 27.65 18.05
CA LYS A 236 0.10 26.75 18.59
C LYS A 236 0.51 26.16 19.94
N GLY A 237 1.80 25.85 20.12
CA GLY A 237 2.36 25.42 21.40
C GLY A 237 2.22 26.47 22.49
N GLN A 238 2.45 27.75 22.17
CA GLN A 238 2.29 28.86 23.12
C GLN A 238 0.82 29.11 23.47
N GLN A 239 -0.09 28.96 22.51
CA GLN A 239 -1.53 29.14 22.72
C GLN A 239 -2.15 27.97 23.52
N ASP A 240 -1.74 26.74 23.23
CA ASP A 240 -2.21 25.53 23.89
C ASP A 240 -1.05 24.57 24.19
N GLN A 241 -0.43 24.83 25.35
CA GLN A 241 0.70 24.07 25.85
C GLN A 241 0.33 22.60 26.18
N GLN A 242 -0.95 22.31 26.42
CA GLN A 242 -1.39 20.95 26.74
C GLN A 242 -1.42 20.08 25.49
N ARG A 243 -2.03 20.55 24.41
CA ARG A 243 -2.25 19.77 23.18
C ARG A 243 -1.14 19.93 22.14
N TRP A 244 -0.31 20.98 22.20
CA TRP A 244 0.74 21.27 21.20
C TRP A 244 2.16 21.41 21.74
N GLY A 245 2.35 21.83 23.01
CA GLY A 245 3.65 22.27 23.53
C GLY A 245 4.85 21.31 23.37
N ALA A 246 4.62 19.99 23.34
CA ALA A 246 5.68 18.98 23.16
C ALA A 246 5.59 18.25 21.81
N ARG A 247 5.07 18.93 20.78
CA ARG A 247 4.76 18.36 19.46
C ARG A 247 5.32 19.18 18.30
N LYS A 248 6.36 19.97 18.56
CA LYS A 248 7.17 20.64 17.53
C LYS A 248 8.03 19.61 16.77
N ARG A 249 7.37 18.66 16.12
CA ARG A 249 7.98 17.58 15.33
C ARG A 249 7.18 17.36 14.05
N LEU A 250 7.91 17.14 12.96
CA LEU A 250 7.39 16.92 11.61
C LEU A 250 7.62 15.49 11.17
N LEU A 251 6.62 14.92 10.50
CA LEU A 251 6.74 13.66 9.79
C LEU A 251 6.70 13.94 8.28
N LEU A 252 7.83 13.75 7.59
CA LEU A 252 7.90 13.83 6.14
C LEU A 252 7.65 12.44 5.54
N ILE A 253 6.64 12.33 4.69
CA ILE A 253 6.15 11.07 4.17
C ILE A 253 6.60 10.89 2.73
N ALA A 254 7.43 9.88 2.51
CA ALA A 254 7.91 9.44 1.21
C ALA A 254 7.25 8.10 0.81
N ASN A 255 7.58 7.58 -0.37
CA ASN A 255 7.00 6.34 -0.87
C ASN A 255 7.81 5.09 -0.46
N SER A 256 9.13 5.19 -0.36
CA SER A 256 10.01 4.05 -0.03
C SER A 256 11.13 4.42 0.95
N TYR A 257 11.77 3.41 1.54
CA TYR A 257 12.95 3.60 2.39
C TYR A 257 14.11 4.27 1.62
N ASP A 258 14.32 3.86 0.37
CA ASP A 258 15.36 4.44 -0.50
C ASP A 258 15.09 5.90 -0.80
N GLU A 259 13.84 6.24 -1.14
CA GLU A 259 13.44 7.62 -1.36
C GLU A 259 13.57 8.45 -0.09
N SER A 260 13.21 7.89 1.06
CA SER A 260 13.38 8.53 2.37
C SER A 260 14.85 8.85 2.66
N ALA A 261 15.77 7.94 2.34
CA ALA A 261 17.20 8.14 2.51
C ALA A 261 17.77 9.18 1.53
N GLN A 262 17.27 9.18 0.28
CA GLN A 262 17.63 10.19 -0.71
C GLN A 262 17.18 11.59 -0.27
N ILE A 263 15.94 11.72 0.23
CA ILE A 263 15.41 12.96 0.78
C ILE A 263 16.29 13.44 1.94
N GLU A 264 16.67 12.56 2.87
CA GLU A 264 17.56 12.91 3.97
C GLU A 264 18.92 13.44 3.48
N SER A 265 19.51 12.78 2.47
CA SER A 265 20.81 13.17 1.91
C SER A 265 20.80 14.56 1.24
N VAL A 266 19.64 14.99 0.73
CA VAL A 266 19.46 16.33 0.15
C VAL A 266 19.04 17.34 1.22
N LEU A 267 18.25 16.93 2.20
CA LEU A 267 17.70 17.82 3.22
C LEU A 267 18.78 18.30 4.19
N LYS A 268 19.63 17.40 4.70
CA LYS A 268 20.66 17.74 5.71
C LYS A 268 21.64 18.83 5.26
N PRO A 269 22.18 18.83 4.02
CA PRO A 269 23.10 19.89 3.59
C PRO A 269 22.42 21.23 3.31
N ILE A 270 21.11 21.24 3.05
CA ILE A 270 20.40 22.42 2.52
C ILE A 270 19.61 23.14 3.60
N TYR A 271 18.98 22.40 4.51
CA TYR A 271 18.21 22.98 5.60
C TYR A 271 19.18 23.41 6.70
N PRO A 272 19.29 24.72 7.01
CA PRO A 272 20.19 25.22 8.03
C PRO A 272 19.66 24.81 9.41
N VAL A 273 19.99 23.59 9.84
CA VAL A 273 19.57 23.11 11.15
C VAL A 273 20.50 23.67 12.21
N VAL A 274 19.92 24.22 13.27
CA VAL A 274 20.65 24.47 14.54
C VAL A 274 21.24 23.15 15.09
N ASN A 275 20.67 22.00 14.69
CA ASN A 275 21.12 20.66 15.07
C ASN A 275 20.92 19.62 13.95
N ILE A 276 21.98 19.22 13.24
CA ILE A 276 21.92 18.18 12.19
C ILE A 276 21.33 16.86 12.71
N ASP A 277 21.46 16.56 14.01
CA ASP A 277 20.86 15.38 14.64
C ASP A 277 19.34 15.47 14.81
N GLY A 278 18.76 16.65 14.57
CA GLY A 278 17.32 16.89 14.53
C GLY A 278 16.62 16.23 13.34
N ILE A 279 17.36 15.77 12.31
CA ILE A 279 16.80 15.13 11.11
C ILE A 279 17.25 13.67 11.06
N LYS A 280 16.28 12.75 11.06
CA LYS A 280 16.56 11.31 10.92
C LYS A 280 15.60 10.64 9.93
N VAL A 281 16.15 9.74 9.12
CA VAL A 281 15.36 8.82 8.30
C VAL A 281 14.97 7.56 9.08
N LEU A 282 13.79 7.01 8.79
CA LEU A 282 13.38 5.70 9.27
C LEU A 282 14.07 4.60 8.46
N ARG A 283 14.60 3.59 9.13
CA ARG A 283 15.26 2.41 8.55
C ARG A 283 14.53 1.15 8.96
N ARG A 284 14.65 0.09 8.16
CA ARG A 284 14.15 -1.24 8.53
C ARG A 284 14.91 -1.75 9.77
N ASP A 285 14.27 -2.63 10.53
CA ASP A 285 14.83 -3.16 11.78
C ASP A 285 16.10 -3.99 11.55
N ASN A 286 16.21 -4.62 10.39
CA ASN A 286 17.33 -5.45 9.97
C ASN A 286 18.41 -4.72 9.15
N ALA A 287 18.30 -3.41 8.90
CA ALA A 287 19.34 -2.70 8.13
C ALA A 287 20.72 -2.76 8.84
N PRO A 288 21.84 -2.63 8.12
CA PRO A 288 23.19 -2.61 8.71
C PRO A 288 23.37 -1.62 9.86
N ALA A 289 24.10 -2.00 10.91
CA ALA A 289 24.20 -1.24 12.17
C ALA A 289 24.85 0.15 12.02
N ASP A 290 25.70 0.32 11.02
CA ASP A 290 26.42 1.52 10.64
C ASP A 290 25.55 2.55 9.89
N LEU A 291 24.40 2.14 9.35
CA LEU A 291 23.49 3.07 8.67
C LEU A 291 22.82 4.02 9.66
N SER A 292 23.02 5.31 9.43
CA SER A 292 22.34 6.38 10.17
C SER A 292 20.83 6.35 9.97
N GLY A 293 20.09 6.60 11.06
CA GLY A 293 18.63 6.68 11.06
C GLY A 293 18.01 6.06 12.32
N ILE A 294 16.68 6.12 12.40
CA ILE A 294 15.89 5.50 13.46
C ILE A 294 15.41 4.14 12.95
N ARG A 295 15.60 3.08 13.73
CA ARG A 295 15.01 1.77 13.41
C ARG A 295 13.50 1.83 13.52
N ARG A 296 12.78 1.17 12.61
CA ARG A 296 11.31 1.12 12.60
C ARG A 296 10.74 0.77 13.97
N GLY A 297 11.25 -0.26 14.65
CA GLY A 297 10.84 -0.70 15.98
C GLY A 297 11.19 0.29 17.11
N LYS A 298 12.18 1.16 16.89
CA LYS A 298 12.65 2.16 17.86
C LYS A 298 11.98 3.53 17.72
N ILE A 299 11.14 3.74 16.70
CA ILE A 299 10.43 5.01 16.54
C ILE A 299 9.50 5.34 17.73
N ARG A 300 9.11 4.34 18.52
CA ARG A 300 8.32 4.52 19.75
C ARG A 300 9.07 5.34 20.81
N ASP A 301 10.40 5.33 20.80
CA ASP A 301 11.27 6.07 21.71
C ASP A 301 11.61 7.48 21.18
N LEU A 302 10.90 7.98 20.16
CA LEU A 302 11.15 9.29 19.55
C LEU A 302 11.14 10.45 20.56
N ASN A 303 10.34 10.35 21.63
CA ASN A 303 10.29 11.35 22.68
C ASN A 303 11.64 11.57 23.39
N LYS A 304 12.50 10.54 23.44
CA LYS A 304 13.84 10.57 24.05
C LYS A 304 14.91 11.08 23.09
N LEU A 305 14.58 11.26 21.82
CA LEU A 305 15.53 11.70 20.79
C LEU A 305 15.36 13.22 20.56
N PRO A 306 16.46 13.94 20.25
CA PRO A 306 16.41 15.34 19.86
C PRO A 306 15.84 15.52 18.43
N THR A 307 15.25 14.49 17.85
CA THR A 307 14.76 14.46 16.47
C THR A 307 13.46 15.27 16.35
N GLU A 308 13.51 16.27 15.47
CA GLU A 308 12.40 17.15 15.13
C GLU A 308 11.77 16.75 13.80
N ILE A 309 12.57 16.28 12.83
CA ILE A 309 12.09 15.83 11.51
C ILE A 309 12.38 14.35 11.36
N VAL A 310 11.32 13.56 11.14
CA VAL A 310 11.42 12.16 10.75
C VAL A 310 10.98 12.00 9.31
N ILE A 311 11.82 11.40 8.47
CA ILE A 311 11.48 11.03 7.09
C ILE A 311 11.18 9.54 7.05
N ALA A 312 9.98 9.16 6.63
CA ALA A 312 9.57 7.76 6.62
C ALA A 312 8.72 7.40 5.40
N PRO A 313 8.80 6.15 4.91
CA PRO A 313 7.84 5.67 3.93
C PRO A 313 6.48 5.44 4.59
N LEU A 314 5.40 5.71 3.86
CA LEU A 314 4.03 5.60 4.37
C LEU A 314 3.77 4.25 5.06
N MET A 315 4.08 3.15 4.36
CA MET A 315 3.77 1.80 4.83
C MET A 315 4.54 1.39 6.10
N ALA A 316 5.64 2.06 6.45
CA ALA A 316 6.42 1.68 7.63
C ALA A 316 5.72 2.03 8.95
N LEU A 317 4.81 3.01 8.93
CA LEU A 317 4.19 3.62 10.11
C LEU A 317 2.72 3.26 10.30
N GLU A 318 2.18 2.40 9.43
CA GLU A 318 0.81 1.87 9.46
C GLU A 318 0.42 1.23 10.81
N ARG A 319 0.83 -0.02 11.05
CA ARG A 319 0.47 -0.80 12.24
C ARG A 319 1.69 -1.05 13.14
N GLY A 320 1.41 -1.15 14.45
CA GLY A 320 2.38 -1.63 15.43
C GLY A 320 3.26 -0.56 16.06
N HIS A 321 3.00 0.74 15.92
CA HIS A 321 3.79 1.78 16.58
C HIS A 321 2.94 2.76 17.38
N ASN A 322 3.36 3.03 18.61
CA ASN A 322 2.77 4.05 19.47
C ASN A 322 3.79 5.17 19.65
N ILE A 323 3.65 6.22 18.84
CA ILE A 323 4.60 7.33 18.77
C ILE A 323 4.02 8.49 19.58
N LEU A 324 4.28 8.47 20.88
CA LEU A 324 3.74 9.43 21.84
C LEU A 324 4.86 10.27 22.44
N ASN A 325 4.51 11.45 22.93
CA ASN A 325 5.36 12.24 23.80
C ASN A 325 5.19 11.81 25.28
N ASP A 326 5.86 12.52 26.19
CA ASP A 326 5.84 12.22 27.63
C ASP A 326 4.46 12.41 28.27
N LYS A 327 3.58 13.23 27.65
CA LYS A 327 2.18 13.40 28.05
C LYS A 327 1.25 12.31 27.53
N ARG A 328 1.79 11.27 26.87
CA ARG A 328 1.03 10.15 26.28
C ARG A 328 0.04 10.57 25.17
N ILE A 329 0.26 11.73 24.57
CA ILE A 329 -0.41 12.19 23.34
C ILE A 329 0.55 12.04 22.15
N ALA A 330 0.05 12.20 20.92
CA ALA A 330 0.85 12.08 19.70
C ALA A 330 2.15 12.90 19.75
N ALA A 331 3.28 12.32 19.35
CA ALA A 331 4.58 13.02 19.38
C ALA A 331 4.75 14.07 18.27
N PHE A 332 4.11 13.84 17.13
CA PHE A 332 4.17 14.72 15.96
C PHE A 332 3.03 15.74 15.99
N GLY A 333 3.34 16.98 15.59
CA GLY A 333 2.36 18.04 15.40
C GLY A 333 1.88 18.14 13.95
N ALA A 334 2.73 17.76 12.99
CA ALA A 334 2.38 17.84 11.58
C ALA A 334 2.91 16.66 10.74
N ALA A 335 2.17 16.33 9.68
CA ALA A 335 2.54 15.37 8.64
C ALA A 335 2.58 16.06 7.27
N VAL A 336 3.62 15.81 6.50
CA VAL A 336 3.85 16.41 5.18
C VAL A 336 4.01 15.30 4.16
N PHE A 337 3.01 15.13 3.30
CA PHE A 337 3.00 14.15 2.22
C PHE A 337 3.76 14.71 1.01
N LEU A 338 4.99 14.23 0.82
CA LEU A 338 5.85 14.63 -0.30
C LEU A 338 5.44 13.97 -1.62
N SER A 339 4.81 12.80 -1.55
CA SER A 339 4.26 12.11 -2.71
C SER A 339 2.95 11.42 -2.36
N ARG A 340 2.12 11.16 -3.38
CA ARG A 340 0.93 10.33 -3.20
C ARG A 340 1.36 8.91 -2.91
N PRO A 341 0.73 8.25 -1.92
CA PRO A 341 0.89 6.82 -1.81
C PRO A 341 0.22 6.17 -3.02
N MET A 342 0.99 5.39 -3.75
CA MET A 342 0.55 4.68 -4.93
C MET A 342 1.06 3.25 -4.82
N PRO A 343 0.24 2.24 -5.20
CA PRO A 343 0.76 0.88 -5.31
C PRO A 343 1.92 0.87 -6.29
N VAL A 344 2.89 -0.01 -6.05
CA VAL A 344 3.98 -0.21 -6.99
C VAL A 344 3.36 -0.71 -8.29
N PRO A 345 3.65 -0.08 -9.44
CA PRO A 345 3.11 -0.56 -10.70
C PRO A 345 3.55 -2.01 -10.94
N ASP A 346 2.68 -2.80 -11.55
CA ASP A 346 2.93 -4.22 -11.81
C ASP A 346 3.12 -5.10 -10.56
N ASP A 347 2.80 -4.61 -9.35
CA ASP A 347 2.90 -5.40 -8.13
C ASP A 347 1.84 -6.52 -8.06
N TRP A 348 2.32 -7.76 -8.14
CA TRP A 348 1.48 -8.95 -8.05
C TRP A 348 0.74 -9.04 -6.71
N GLN A 349 1.27 -8.48 -5.63
CA GLN A 349 0.61 -8.52 -4.34
C GLN A 349 -0.73 -7.78 -4.37
N THR A 350 -0.82 -6.67 -5.09
CA THR A 350 -2.07 -5.92 -5.28
C THR A 350 -3.09 -6.76 -6.05
N THR A 351 -2.66 -7.46 -7.10
CA THR A 351 -3.50 -8.40 -7.86
C THR A 351 -4.04 -9.52 -6.95
N VAL A 352 -3.16 -10.15 -6.17
CA VAL A 352 -3.55 -11.23 -5.23
C VAL A 352 -4.55 -10.73 -4.18
N GLN A 353 -4.37 -9.53 -3.63
CA GLN A 353 -5.29 -8.97 -2.63
C GLN A 353 -6.69 -8.76 -3.20
N GLN A 354 -6.79 -8.26 -4.43
CA GLN A 354 -8.07 -8.01 -5.09
C GLN A 354 -8.73 -9.31 -5.55
N LEU A 355 -7.95 -10.26 -6.07
CA LEU A 355 -8.44 -11.57 -6.46
C LEU A 355 -8.92 -12.38 -5.25
N ASN A 356 -8.21 -12.32 -4.12
CA ASN A 356 -8.65 -12.87 -2.84
C ASN A 356 -9.95 -12.23 -2.37
N ASN A 357 -10.08 -10.91 -2.47
CA ASN A 357 -11.33 -10.24 -2.12
C ASN A 357 -12.46 -10.75 -3.01
N TRP A 358 -12.30 -10.68 -4.33
CA TRP A 358 -13.26 -11.17 -5.33
C TRP A 358 -13.70 -12.61 -5.06
N ALA A 359 -12.75 -13.50 -4.73
CA ALA A 359 -13.04 -14.90 -4.42
C ALA A 359 -13.94 -15.04 -3.19
N LEU A 360 -13.68 -14.27 -2.12
CA LEU A 360 -14.51 -14.25 -0.92
C LEU A 360 -15.89 -13.61 -1.16
N GLU A 361 -16.05 -12.73 -2.15
CA GLU A 361 -17.37 -12.18 -2.50
C GLU A 361 -18.20 -13.19 -3.28
N ASN A 362 -17.55 -13.96 -4.17
CA ASN A 362 -18.23 -14.80 -5.13
C ASN A 362 -18.35 -16.27 -4.71
N CYS A 363 -17.66 -16.70 -3.65
CA CYS A 363 -17.74 -18.08 -3.15
C CYS A 363 -19.18 -18.50 -2.78
N SER A 364 -19.99 -17.54 -2.33
CA SER A 364 -21.40 -17.75 -1.96
C SER A 364 -22.40 -17.12 -2.95
N ASN A 365 -21.92 -16.64 -4.11
CA ASN A 365 -22.77 -15.97 -5.10
C ASN A 365 -23.36 -16.97 -6.09
N PHE A 366 -24.59 -17.44 -5.82
CA PHE A 366 -25.27 -18.41 -6.68
C PHE A 366 -25.51 -17.94 -8.12
N ALA A 367 -25.60 -16.62 -8.35
CA ALA A 367 -25.79 -16.06 -9.69
C ALA A 367 -24.63 -16.39 -10.63
N LEU A 368 -23.41 -16.57 -10.09
CA LEU A 368 -22.22 -16.96 -10.85
C LEU A 368 -22.39 -18.35 -11.50
N TYR A 369 -23.24 -19.21 -10.93
CA TYR A 369 -23.41 -20.60 -11.33
C TYR A 369 -24.71 -20.87 -12.09
N GLU A 370 -25.57 -19.87 -12.30
CA GLU A 370 -26.74 -19.98 -13.19
C GLU A 370 -26.42 -20.52 -14.59
N PRO A 371 -25.27 -20.18 -15.23
CA PRO A 371 -24.92 -20.72 -16.54
C PRO A 371 -24.85 -22.25 -16.58
N ILE A 372 -24.49 -22.91 -15.46
CA ILE A 372 -24.46 -24.38 -15.36
C ILE A 372 -25.87 -24.93 -15.60
N GLY A 373 -26.87 -24.37 -14.91
CA GLY A 373 -28.27 -24.77 -15.08
C GLY A 373 -28.82 -24.46 -16.47
N ARG A 374 -28.46 -23.30 -17.06
CA ARG A 374 -28.91 -22.92 -18.41
C ARG A 374 -28.37 -23.83 -19.51
N ARG A 375 -27.19 -24.43 -19.33
CA ARG A 375 -26.62 -25.42 -20.27
C ARG A 375 -27.17 -26.84 -20.08
N GLY A 376 -27.96 -27.07 -19.02
CA GLY A 376 -28.43 -28.41 -18.66
C GLY A 376 -27.36 -29.26 -17.98
N ASP A 377 -26.26 -28.66 -17.51
CA ASP A 377 -25.19 -29.36 -16.80
C ASP A 377 -25.65 -29.72 -15.38
N THR A 378 -25.21 -30.89 -14.88
CA THR A 378 -25.46 -31.25 -13.48
C THR A 378 -24.67 -30.35 -12.54
N LEU A 379 -25.30 -29.92 -11.44
CA LEU A 379 -24.64 -29.14 -10.40
C LEU A 379 -23.71 -30.02 -9.55
N THR A 380 -22.55 -30.34 -10.11
CA THR A 380 -21.47 -31.08 -9.42
C THR A 380 -20.41 -30.11 -8.91
N LEU A 381 -19.66 -30.51 -7.88
CA LEU A 381 -18.52 -29.73 -7.39
C LEU A 381 -17.48 -29.45 -8.49
N ALA A 382 -17.26 -30.39 -9.41
CA ALA A 382 -16.33 -30.21 -10.53
C ALA A 382 -16.79 -29.11 -11.50
N ASN A 383 -18.09 -29.04 -11.81
CA ASN A 383 -18.65 -28.01 -12.69
C ASN A 383 -18.64 -26.65 -12.01
N VAL A 384 -19.01 -26.59 -10.72
CA VAL A 384 -18.93 -25.36 -9.91
C VAL A 384 -17.50 -24.84 -9.84
N HIS A 385 -16.54 -25.72 -9.55
CA HIS A 385 -15.11 -25.37 -9.52
C HIS A 385 -14.62 -24.85 -10.88
N SER A 386 -14.97 -25.53 -11.99
CA SER A 386 -14.53 -25.12 -13.32
C SER A 386 -15.07 -23.75 -13.72
N GLU A 387 -16.33 -23.45 -13.40
CA GLU A 387 -16.90 -22.13 -13.63
C GLU A 387 -16.24 -21.05 -12.77
N PHE A 388 -16.09 -21.31 -11.47
CA PHE A 388 -15.45 -20.38 -10.56
C PHE A 388 -14.01 -20.07 -11.00
N TYR A 389 -13.24 -21.11 -11.37
CA TYR A 389 -11.89 -20.98 -11.87
C TYR A 389 -11.83 -20.13 -13.14
N ARG A 390 -12.75 -20.33 -14.09
CA ARG A 390 -12.83 -19.53 -15.32
C ARG A 390 -13.03 -18.05 -15.01
N TYR A 391 -14.01 -17.72 -14.18
CA TYR A 391 -14.25 -16.34 -13.77
C TYR A 391 -13.09 -15.75 -12.97
N ALA A 392 -12.41 -16.56 -12.15
CA ALA A 392 -11.22 -16.14 -11.42
C ALA A 392 -10.05 -15.80 -12.35
N VAL A 393 -9.83 -16.60 -13.39
CA VAL A 393 -8.80 -16.35 -14.41
C VAL A 393 -9.12 -15.08 -15.19
N ASP A 394 -10.37 -14.92 -15.65
CA ASP A 394 -10.82 -13.71 -16.34
C ASP A 394 -10.61 -12.48 -15.46
N LYS A 395 -10.96 -12.58 -14.17
CA LYS A 395 -10.72 -11.49 -13.22
C LYS A 395 -9.24 -11.22 -13.04
N MET A 396 -8.41 -12.25 -12.91
CA MET A 396 -6.96 -12.09 -12.79
C MET A 396 -6.36 -11.39 -14.03
N LEU A 397 -6.82 -11.72 -15.24
CA LEU A 397 -6.39 -11.08 -16.48
C LEU A 397 -6.79 -9.60 -16.50
N ASP A 398 -8.04 -9.28 -16.18
CA ASP A 398 -8.55 -7.91 -16.01
C ASP A 398 -7.68 -7.10 -15.05
N LEU A 399 -7.38 -7.64 -13.86
CA LEU A 399 -6.53 -7.00 -12.85
C LEU A 399 -5.10 -6.70 -13.34
N ASN A 400 -4.57 -7.46 -14.30
CA ASN A 400 -3.22 -7.27 -14.85
C ASN A 400 -3.19 -6.38 -16.11
N CYS A 401 -4.34 -6.12 -16.73
CA CYS A 401 -4.45 -5.29 -17.93
C CYS A 401 -4.87 -3.84 -17.64
N ARG A 402 -4.87 -3.44 -16.37
CA ARG A 402 -5.37 -2.13 -15.91
C ARG A 402 -4.55 -0.95 -16.40
N ALA A 403 -5.21 0.19 -16.47
CA ALA A 403 -4.53 1.43 -16.77
C ALA A 403 -3.54 1.84 -15.65
N MET A 404 -2.39 2.35 -16.07
CA MET A 404 -1.31 2.76 -15.16
C MET A 404 -1.50 4.17 -14.60
N SER A 405 -2.40 4.97 -15.18
CA SER A 405 -2.63 6.36 -14.79
C SER A 405 -4.00 6.56 -14.16
N PHE A 406 -4.05 7.36 -13.10
CA PHE A 406 -5.27 7.63 -12.32
C PHE A 406 -6.46 8.08 -13.18
N LYS A 407 -6.22 8.95 -14.17
CA LYS A 407 -7.25 9.48 -15.07
C LYS A 407 -7.85 8.45 -16.02
N GLN A 408 -7.12 7.36 -16.28
CA GLN A 408 -7.54 6.30 -17.20
C GLN A 408 -8.21 5.13 -16.49
N LEU A 409 -8.22 5.11 -15.16
CA LEU A 409 -8.91 4.09 -14.38
C LEU A 409 -10.42 4.20 -14.62
N THR A 410 -11.08 3.04 -14.68
CA THR A 410 -12.55 2.98 -14.61
C THR A 410 -13.02 3.48 -13.24
N ASP A 411 -14.32 3.73 -13.09
CA ASP A 411 -14.86 4.23 -11.82
C ASP A 411 -14.66 3.23 -10.67
N ASP A 412 -14.86 1.93 -10.93
CA ASP A 412 -14.61 0.85 -9.95
C ASP A 412 -13.13 0.76 -9.55
N GLU A 413 -12.21 0.83 -10.53
CA GLU A 413 -10.77 0.79 -10.25
C GLU A 413 -10.31 2.02 -9.46
N ARG A 414 -10.89 3.18 -9.78
CA ARG A 414 -10.61 4.43 -9.10
C ARG A 414 -11.13 4.39 -7.67
N SER A 415 -12.35 3.89 -7.46
CA SER A 415 -12.92 3.68 -6.12
C SER A 415 -12.00 2.79 -5.28
N VAL A 416 -11.55 1.66 -5.83
CA VAL A 416 -10.61 0.75 -5.16
C VAL A 416 -9.31 1.44 -4.76
N LEU A 417 -8.74 2.23 -5.66
CA LEU A 417 -7.52 2.99 -5.39
C LEU A 417 -7.75 4.06 -4.32
N CYS A 418 -8.80 4.87 -4.43
CA CYS A 418 -9.16 5.92 -3.49
C CYS A 418 -9.35 5.34 -2.08
N TRP A 419 -10.13 4.27 -1.92
CA TRP A 419 -10.32 3.60 -0.64
C TRP A 419 -9.02 3.02 -0.06
N THR A 420 -8.20 2.40 -0.90
CA THR A 420 -6.92 1.82 -0.46
C THR A 420 -5.96 2.91 0.03
N GLN A 421 -5.88 4.04 -0.68
CA GLN A 421 -5.04 5.18 -0.28
C GLN A 421 -5.60 5.92 0.93
N LEU A 422 -6.93 6.09 1.01
CA LEU A 422 -7.61 6.61 2.18
C LEU A 422 -7.20 5.87 3.44
N VAL A 423 -7.31 4.54 3.46
CA VAL A 423 -6.94 3.74 4.64
C VAL A 423 -5.48 3.98 5.02
N SER A 424 -4.59 4.08 4.03
CA SER A 424 -3.16 4.22 4.26
C SER A 424 -2.81 5.62 4.80
N ILE A 425 -3.42 6.68 4.26
CA ILE A 425 -3.33 8.06 4.75
C ILE A 425 -3.91 8.15 6.17
N TRP A 426 -5.09 7.58 6.38
CA TRP A 426 -5.80 7.62 7.66
C TRP A 426 -5.03 6.90 8.77
N GLN A 427 -4.36 5.80 8.46
CA GLN A 427 -3.52 5.11 9.46
C GLN A 427 -2.38 5.98 9.99
N ILE A 428 -1.80 6.84 9.15
CA ILE A 428 -0.75 7.80 9.56
C ILE A 428 -1.34 8.96 10.35
N ILE A 429 -2.40 9.58 9.85
CA ILE A 429 -3.05 10.70 10.54
C ILE A 429 -3.57 10.24 11.91
N GLY A 430 -4.10 9.01 11.99
CA GLY A 430 -4.44 8.32 13.23
C GLY A 430 -3.28 8.08 14.21
N ARG A 431 -2.01 8.33 13.81
CA ARG A 431 -0.86 8.41 14.73
C ARG A 431 -0.65 9.81 15.28
N LEU A 432 -1.02 10.83 14.51
CA LEU A 432 -0.87 12.24 14.85
C LEU A 432 -2.01 12.77 15.74
N VAL A 433 -3.19 12.13 15.72
CA VAL A 433 -4.34 12.55 16.54
C VAL A 433 -4.51 11.75 17.85
N ARG A 434 -3.54 10.90 18.19
CA ARG A 434 -3.60 10.07 19.41
C ARG A 434 -3.67 10.94 20.66
N GLY A 435 -4.63 10.63 21.53
CA GLY A 435 -4.95 11.45 22.71
C GLY A 435 -5.93 12.60 22.44
N GLY A 436 -6.65 12.58 21.31
CA GLY A 436 -7.67 13.59 20.98
C GLY A 436 -7.11 14.96 20.63
N VAL A 437 -5.87 14.99 20.16
CA VAL A 437 -5.17 16.24 19.84
C VAL A 437 -5.22 16.52 18.34
N PRO A 438 -5.23 17.79 17.91
CA PRO A 438 -5.28 18.10 16.50
C PRO A 438 -3.90 17.97 15.86
N CYS A 439 -3.87 17.92 14.55
CA CYS A 439 -2.63 17.91 13.77
C CYS A 439 -2.75 18.79 12.52
N ILE A 440 -1.61 19.07 11.90
CA ILE A 440 -1.53 19.77 10.62
C ILE A 440 -1.11 18.77 9.54
N VAL A 441 -1.82 18.75 8.41
CA VAL A 441 -1.52 17.87 7.28
C VAL A 441 -1.32 18.68 6.01
N HIS A 442 -0.18 18.49 5.36
CA HIS A 442 0.13 19.11 4.06
C HIS A 442 0.29 18.07 2.97
N PHE A 443 -0.38 18.28 1.83
CA PHE A 443 -0.19 17.53 0.59
C PHE A 443 0.61 18.40 -0.39
N LEU A 444 1.85 18.00 -0.71
CA LEU A 444 2.77 18.83 -1.51
C LEU A 444 2.89 18.42 -2.97
N ASP A 445 2.62 17.17 -3.30
CA ASP A 445 2.70 16.68 -4.67
C ASP A 445 1.53 17.21 -5.48
N VAL A 446 1.81 17.93 -6.57
CA VAL A 446 0.77 18.48 -7.47
C VAL A 446 -0.22 17.41 -7.94
N LYS A 447 0.23 16.16 -8.01
CA LYS A 447 -0.60 15.05 -8.46
C LYS A 447 -1.77 14.72 -7.50
N PHE A 448 -1.79 15.22 -6.26
CA PHE A 448 -2.95 15.06 -5.37
C PHE A 448 -4.20 15.73 -5.95
N ALA A 449 -4.06 16.96 -6.45
CA ALA A 449 -5.13 17.77 -7.02
C ALA A 449 -4.60 18.69 -8.14
N PRO A 450 -4.36 18.14 -9.35
CA PRO A 450 -3.65 18.85 -10.41
C PRO A 450 -4.34 20.12 -10.91
N LYS A 451 -5.69 20.14 -10.96
CA LYS A 451 -6.42 21.32 -11.44
C LYS A 451 -6.49 22.42 -10.40
N SER A 452 -6.60 22.04 -9.12
CA SER A 452 -6.56 22.97 -7.98
C SER A 452 -5.27 23.78 -7.99
N ALA A 453 -4.14 23.15 -8.33
CA ALA A 453 -2.85 23.84 -8.43
C ALA A 453 -2.82 24.91 -9.53
N ALA A 454 -3.57 24.69 -10.63
CA ALA A 454 -3.78 25.67 -11.69
C ALA A 454 -4.89 26.69 -11.37
N GLY A 455 -5.51 26.62 -10.19
CA GLY A 455 -6.64 27.47 -9.79
C GLY A 455 -8.00 27.04 -10.34
N GLU A 456 -8.07 25.89 -11.03
CA GLU A 456 -9.29 25.29 -11.59
C GLU A 456 -9.96 24.29 -10.61
N LEU A 457 -11.19 23.86 -10.94
CA LEU A 457 -11.91 22.82 -10.19
C LEU A 457 -11.45 21.42 -10.61
N ASP A 458 -10.99 20.63 -9.64
CA ASP A 458 -10.78 19.20 -9.79
C ASP A 458 -12.10 18.42 -9.73
N SER A 459 -12.13 17.26 -10.41
CA SER A 459 -13.21 16.27 -10.28
C SER A 459 -12.66 14.96 -9.71
N VAL A 460 -13.56 14.00 -9.44
CA VAL A 460 -13.19 12.63 -9.02
C VAL A 460 -12.23 11.93 -9.98
N VAL A 461 -12.22 12.31 -11.26
CA VAL A 461 -11.34 11.73 -12.29
C VAL A 461 -9.94 12.37 -12.28
N THR A 462 -9.82 13.64 -11.86
CA THR A 462 -8.55 14.38 -11.93
C THR A 462 -7.78 14.37 -10.62
N SER A 463 -8.47 14.34 -9.47
CA SER A 463 -7.88 14.47 -8.13
C SER A 463 -8.11 13.22 -7.28
N LEU A 464 -7.04 12.75 -6.65
CA LEU A 464 -7.11 11.67 -5.67
C LEU A 464 -7.86 12.14 -4.41
N LEU A 465 -7.64 13.38 -3.97
CA LEU A 465 -8.31 13.92 -2.79
C LEU A 465 -9.81 14.06 -3.03
N ALA A 466 -10.22 14.57 -4.20
CA ALA A 466 -11.64 14.65 -4.56
C ALA A 466 -12.30 13.27 -4.63
N GLY A 467 -11.60 12.28 -5.21
CA GLY A 467 -12.06 10.89 -5.21
C GLY A 467 -12.22 10.32 -3.80
N ILE A 468 -11.26 10.55 -2.89
CA ILE A 468 -11.37 10.11 -1.49
C ILE A 468 -12.56 10.79 -0.78
N ILE A 469 -12.78 12.08 -1.00
CA ILE A 469 -13.91 12.82 -0.42
C ILE A 469 -15.23 12.21 -0.91
N LYS A 470 -15.36 11.95 -2.21
CA LYS A 470 -16.54 11.32 -2.80
C LYS A 470 -16.83 9.95 -2.18
N GLU A 471 -15.82 9.08 -2.09
CA GLU A 471 -15.98 7.74 -1.50
C GLU A 471 -16.42 7.77 -0.03
N LEU A 472 -15.85 8.69 0.75
CA LEU A 472 -16.25 8.89 2.14
C LEU A 472 -17.65 9.48 2.25
N GLN A 473 -17.98 10.45 1.40
CA GLN A 473 -19.30 11.06 1.36
C GLN A 473 -20.37 10.02 1.04
N ASP A 474 -20.16 9.20 0.01
CA ASP A 474 -21.09 8.12 -0.34
C ASP A 474 -21.18 7.09 0.79
N SER A 475 -20.10 6.86 1.53
CA SER A 475 -20.09 5.98 2.71
C SER A 475 -20.92 6.51 3.88
N VAL A 476 -20.78 7.81 4.20
CA VAL A 476 -21.37 8.45 5.39
C VAL A 476 -22.79 9.00 5.14
N GLU A 477 -23.04 9.53 3.95
CA GLU A 477 -24.23 10.28 3.56
C GLU A 477 -25.08 9.55 2.50
N GLY A 478 -24.62 8.41 1.97
CA GLY A 478 -25.29 7.71 0.86
C GLY A 478 -26.72 7.26 1.16
N GLU A 479 -27.64 7.56 0.24
CA GLU A 479 -29.04 7.15 0.30
C GLU A 479 -29.22 5.64 0.10
N GLY A 480 -30.26 5.05 0.71
CA GLY A 480 -30.62 3.64 0.54
C GLY A 480 -29.78 2.63 1.34
N LYS A 481 -28.84 3.08 2.17
CA LYS A 481 -28.06 2.20 3.05
C LYS A 481 -28.81 1.86 4.34
N PRO A 482 -28.61 0.65 4.89
CA PRO A 482 -29.10 0.32 6.23
C PRO A 482 -28.61 1.35 7.26
N PRO A 483 -29.45 1.77 8.22
CA PRO A 483 -29.06 2.77 9.23
C PRO A 483 -27.77 2.41 9.98
N CYS A 484 -27.53 1.11 10.24
CA CYS A 484 -26.32 0.65 10.91
C CYS A 484 -25.03 0.94 10.13
N ASP A 485 -25.06 0.85 8.80
CA ASP A 485 -23.89 1.09 7.95
C ASP A 485 -23.56 2.59 7.91
N SER A 486 -24.58 3.45 7.85
CA SER A 486 -24.40 4.90 7.93
C SER A 486 -23.87 5.33 9.31
N THR A 487 -24.42 4.79 10.41
CA THR A 487 -23.90 5.05 11.76
C THR A 487 -22.44 4.60 11.87
N LEU A 488 -22.11 3.39 11.42
CA LEU A 488 -20.76 2.86 11.45
C LEU A 488 -19.77 3.71 10.63
N ALA A 489 -20.13 4.06 9.39
CA ALA A 489 -19.30 4.90 8.54
C ALA A 489 -19.10 6.30 9.13
N ARG A 490 -20.17 6.89 9.69
CA ARG A 490 -20.11 8.20 10.35
C ARG A 490 -19.20 8.19 11.58
N SER A 491 -19.30 7.19 12.44
CA SER A 491 -18.45 7.08 13.63
C SER A 491 -16.99 6.78 13.29
N LEU A 492 -16.69 6.13 12.16
CA LEU A 492 -15.32 5.82 11.76
C LEU A 492 -14.65 6.94 10.93
N TYR A 493 -15.42 7.63 10.09
CA TYR A 493 -14.88 8.51 9.06
C TYR A 493 -15.51 9.90 9.01
N GLY A 494 -16.61 10.17 9.72
CA GLY A 494 -17.35 11.42 9.62
C GLY A 494 -16.50 12.65 9.95
N ALA A 495 -15.78 12.62 11.07
CA ALA A 495 -14.91 13.73 11.47
C ALA A 495 -13.73 13.92 10.50
N PHE A 496 -13.22 12.82 9.92
CA PHE A 496 -12.17 12.87 8.90
C PHE A 496 -12.68 13.41 7.56
N LEU A 497 -13.90 13.05 7.15
CA LEU A 497 -14.57 13.58 5.96
C LEU A 497 -14.72 15.10 6.06
N ASN A 498 -15.17 15.61 7.20
CA ASN A 498 -15.32 17.05 7.41
C ASN A 498 -13.97 17.76 7.28
N ALA A 499 -12.93 17.26 7.95
CA ALA A 499 -11.59 17.84 7.88
C ALA A 499 -11.01 17.82 6.44
N LEU A 500 -11.31 16.77 5.65
CA LEU A 500 -10.93 16.71 4.24
C LEU A 500 -11.74 17.68 3.36
N LYS A 501 -13.05 17.81 3.59
CA LYS A 501 -13.90 18.75 2.86
C LYS A 501 -13.42 20.19 3.05
N GLU A 502 -12.87 20.52 4.22
CA GLU A 502 -12.32 21.82 4.59
C GLU A 502 -10.82 22.00 4.24
N THR A 503 -10.25 21.10 3.42
CA THR A 503 -8.83 21.22 2.99
C THR A 503 -8.61 22.55 2.29
N LYS A 504 -7.73 23.39 2.87
CA LYS A 504 -7.40 24.71 2.33
C LYS A 504 -6.68 24.58 1.00
N GLU A 505 -7.01 25.47 0.05
CA GLU A 505 -6.48 25.52 -1.33
C GLU A 505 -6.83 24.31 -2.23
N LEU A 506 -7.68 23.39 -1.77
CA LEU A 506 -8.25 22.34 -2.60
C LEU A 506 -9.56 22.85 -3.23
N ARG A 507 -9.66 22.83 -4.57
CA ARG A 507 -10.84 23.29 -5.32
C ARG A 507 -11.42 22.11 -6.09
N TYR A 508 -12.64 21.70 -5.79
CA TYR A 508 -13.24 20.51 -6.39
C TYR A 508 -14.75 20.63 -6.59
N ASP A 509 -15.26 19.79 -7.50
CA ASP A 509 -16.68 19.59 -7.80
C ASP A 509 -16.95 18.08 -7.91
N ILE A 510 -17.86 17.55 -7.09
CA ILE A 510 -18.09 16.09 -6.87
C ILE A 510 -19.56 15.69 -6.91
#